data_AF-A0A949H2S7-F1
#
_entry.id   AF-A0A949H2S7-F1
#
_cell.length_a   1.000
_cell.length_b   1.000
_cell.length_c   1.000
_cell.angle_alpha   90.00
_cell.angle_beta   90.00
_cell.angle_gamma   90.00
#
_symmetry.space_group_name_H-M   'P 1'
#
loop_
_entity.id
_entity.type
_entity.pdbx_description
1 polymer ?
#
loop_
_entity_poly.entity_id
_entity_poly.type
_entity_poly.pdbx_seq_one_letter_code
_entity_poly.pdbx_strand_id
1 'polypeptide(L)'
;MQEFVRHVGIALALGPGLSLAACASLSGEGQAVAGREAAGPAGPGLTLPAFLRAEKKLSAEDQARQLEARIEAHYLAADALRAELVALRGGQIRSEGVEQSLFAEAPRLEGGVSLFFEAEMGEFPTRSAAEGEWRRLSLDPSLASYNPRYHDLGRGVLLSVGPMTAEADVAALCRAVEALAPGCRLASPESAWRHNG
;
A
#
# COMPACT_ATOMS: atom_id res chain seq x y z
N MET A 1 29.74 35.06 -10.27
CA MET A 1 28.39 34.57 -10.61
C MET A 1 28.49 33.05 -10.64
N GLN A 2 28.52 32.43 -9.46
CA GLN A 2 27.38 31.78 -8.78
C GLN A 2 26.94 30.47 -9.45
N GLU A 3 27.41 29.38 -8.84
CA GLU A 3 27.01 27.97 -8.98
C GLU A 3 25.58 27.75 -8.51
N PHE A 4 24.87 26.78 -9.12
CA PHE A 4 23.75 26.07 -8.48
C PHE A 4 23.36 24.86 -9.34
N VAL A 5 23.72 23.62 -8.94
CA VAL A 5 22.83 22.44 -8.98
C VAL A 5 23.31 21.42 -7.95
N ARG A 6 22.42 21.16 -6.98
CA ARG A 6 22.53 20.21 -5.87
C ARG A 6 22.31 18.76 -6.34
N HIS A 7 23.09 17.83 -5.79
CA HIS A 7 22.80 16.40 -5.78
C HIS A 7 21.74 16.08 -4.71
N VAL A 8 20.78 15.22 -5.05
CA VAL A 8 19.79 14.62 -4.14
C VAL A 8 20.35 13.29 -3.61
N GLY A 9 20.56 13.21 -2.29
CA GLY A 9 20.84 11.95 -1.59
C GLY A 9 19.56 11.44 -0.92
N ILE A 10 19.18 10.20 -1.18
CA ILE A 10 18.10 9.48 -0.49
C ILE A 10 18.70 8.78 0.73
N ALA A 11 18.23 9.13 1.93
CA ALA A 11 18.49 8.41 3.17
C ALA A 11 17.21 7.72 3.63
N LEU A 12 17.22 6.39 3.69
CA LEU A 12 16.22 5.58 4.38
C LEU A 12 16.78 5.22 5.76
N ALA A 13 16.15 5.71 6.82
CA ALA A 13 16.41 5.31 8.20
C ALA A 13 15.24 4.49 8.75
N LEU A 14 15.60 3.33 9.28
CA LEU A 14 14.78 2.43 10.09
C LEU A 14 14.44 3.04 11.46
N GLY A 15 13.40 2.49 12.09
CA GLY A 15 12.97 2.75 13.47
C GLY A 15 13.96 2.26 14.56
N PRO A 16 13.54 2.28 15.83
CA PRO A 16 14.27 2.94 16.91
C PRO A 16 15.22 2.00 17.66
N GLY A 17 16.40 2.52 18.01
CA GLY A 17 17.31 1.92 18.98
C GLY A 17 18.71 2.50 18.86
N LEU A 18 19.08 3.36 19.83
CA LEU A 18 20.38 3.99 20.06
C LEU A 18 20.66 5.32 19.32
N SER A 19 20.43 6.41 20.05
CA SER A 19 21.17 7.67 19.89
C SER A 19 22.62 7.47 20.32
N LEU A 20 23.57 7.79 19.45
CA LEU A 20 24.60 8.82 19.68
C LEU A 20 25.56 8.92 18.48
N ALA A 21 25.61 10.14 17.95
CA ALA A 21 26.77 10.81 17.34
C ALA A 21 27.44 10.20 16.09
N ALA A 22 27.28 10.96 15.00
CA ALA A 22 28.32 11.51 14.13
C ALA A 22 28.20 11.11 12.65
N CYS A 23 27.74 12.08 11.86
CA CYS A 23 27.91 12.12 10.41
C CYS A 23 29.40 12.22 10.05
N ALA A 24 29.82 11.47 9.04
CA ALA A 24 30.89 11.90 8.13
C ALA A 24 30.62 11.35 6.72
N SER A 25 30.22 12.28 5.86
CA SER A 25 30.02 12.18 4.42
C SER A 25 31.34 12.21 3.63
N LEU A 26 31.45 11.44 2.55
CA LEU A 26 32.34 11.67 1.39
C LEU A 26 31.79 10.78 0.24
N SER A 27 31.36 11.20 -0.95
CA SER A 27 31.73 12.30 -1.87
C SER A 27 33.22 12.36 -2.19
N GLY A 28 33.59 12.01 -3.42
CA GLY A 28 34.92 12.31 -3.95
C GLY A 28 35.41 11.34 -5.01
N GLU A 29 35.22 11.72 -6.27
CA GLU A 29 35.99 11.25 -7.41
C GLU A 29 37.50 11.44 -7.22
N GLY A 30 38.27 10.53 -7.81
CA GLY A 30 39.58 10.79 -8.44
C GLY A 30 40.63 11.56 -7.66
N GLN A 31 41.63 10.84 -7.11
CA GLN A 31 43.02 11.24 -7.31
C GLN A 31 43.97 10.07 -7.03
N ALA A 32 44.66 9.64 -8.09
CA ALA A 32 45.88 8.88 -7.97
C ALA A 32 46.95 9.77 -7.31
N VAL A 33 47.43 9.37 -6.15
CA VAL A 33 48.66 9.91 -5.58
C VAL A 33 49.50 8.75 -5.05
N ALA A 34 50.60 8.49 -5.75
CA ALA A 34 51.69 7.68 -5.26
C ALA A 34 52.30 8.33 -4.01
N GLY A 35 52.45 7.57 -2.93
CA GLY A 35 53.01 8.12 -1.70
C GLY A 35 53.17 7.11 -0.56
N ARG A 36 54.29 6.37 -0.61
CA ARG A 36 55.23 6.20 0.51
C ARG A 36 54.71 5.60 1.83
N GLU A 37 55.10 4.34 2.04
CA GLU A 37 55.74 3.82 3.26
C GLU A 37 55.38 4.47 4.61
N ALA A 38 54.54 3.79 5.39
CA ALA A 38 54.57 3.87 6.83
C ALA A 38 54.28 2.48 7.41
N ALA A 39 55.33 1.80 7.85
CA ALA A 39 55.27 0.61 8.68
C ALA A 39 54.67 0.99 10.04
N GLY A 40 53.59 0.30 10.43
CA GLY A 40 52.97 0.37 11.75
C GLY A 40 52.55 -1.04 12.19
N PRO A 41 52.73 -1.40 13.47
CA PRO A 41 52.89 -2.79 13.90
C PRO A 41 51.60 -3.60 13.81
N ALA A 42 51.77 -4.84 13.37
CA ALA A 42 50.76 -5.89 13.32
C ALA A 42 50.07 -6.09 14.69
N GLY A 43 48.82 -5.66 14.79
CA GLY A 43 47.90 -6.20 15.80
C GLY A 43 47.56 -7.66 15.46
N PRO A 44 47.28 -8.51 16.46
CA PRO A 44 46.96 -9.92 16.20
C PRO A 44 45.68 -10.00 15.36
N GLY A 45 45.85 -10.41 14.11
CA GLY A 45 44.76 -10.64 13.18
C GLY A 45 43.83 -11.70 13.73
N LEU A 46 42.60 -11.32 14.02
CA LEU A 46 41.49 -12.25 14.15
C LEU A 46 41.29 -12.92 12.78
N THR A 47 41.95 -14.05 12.57
CA THR A 47 41.67 -14.93 11.45
C THR A 47 40.29 -15.51 11.66
N LEU A 48 39.29 -14.87 11.04
CA LEU A 48 37.96 -15.47 10.89
C LEU A 48 38.14 -16.90 10.35
N PRO A 49 37.55 -17.90 11.00
CA PRO A 49 37.76 -19.29 10.64
C PRO A 49 37.24 -19.56 9.22
N ALA A 50 37.95 -20.40 8.46
CA ALA A 50 37.73 -20.61 7.03
C ALA A 50 36.29 -21.02 6.66
N PHE A 51 35.54 -21.61 7.60
CA PHE A 51 34.15 -21.99 7.38
C PHE A 51 33.19 -20.80 7.24
N LEU A 52 33.56 -19.59 7.72
CA LEU A 52 32.75 -18.37 7.54
C LEU A 52 33.02 -17.64 6.21
N ARG A 53 33.95 -18.13 5.36
CA ARG A 53 34.33 -17.46 4.10
C ARG A 53 33.81 -18.14 2.83
N ALA A 54 33.01 -19.20 2.96
CA ALA A 54 32.45 -19.89 1.82
C ALA A 54 30.99 -19.50 1.56
N GLU A 55 30.71 -18.20 1.40
CA GLU A 55 29.58 -17.84 0.55
C GLU A 55 29.99 -18.18 -0.87
N LYS A 56 29.59 -19.37 -1.32
CA LYS A 56 29.72 -19.77 -2.72
C LYS A 56 28.92 -18.76 -3.52
N LYS A 57 29.59 -17.71 -4.01
CA LYS A 57 29.03 -16.72 -4.93
C LYS A 57 28.63 -17.51 -6.18
N LEU A 58 27.37 -17.95 -6.22
CA LEU A 58 26.77 -18.47 -7.44
C LEU A 58 26.90 -17.37 -8.48
N SER A 59 27.37 -17.73 -9.68
CA SER A 59 27.39 -16.81 -10.81
C SER A 59 26.01 -16.20 -10.98
N ALA A 60 25.92 -14.94 -11.44
CA ALA A 60 24.64 -14.30 -11.74
C ALA A 60 23.75 -15.18 -12.65
N GLU A 61 24.38 -15.94 -13.56
CA GLU A 61 23.72 -16.90 -14.44
C GLU A 61 23.15 -18.12 -13.70
N ASP A 62 23.83 -18.58 -12.64
CA ASP A 62 23.33 -19.69 -11.80
C ASP A 62 22.17 -19.23 -10.92
N GLN A 63 22.23 -17.99 -10.43
CA GLN A 63 21.15 -17.39 -9.67
C GLN A 63 19.89 -17.19 -10.55
N ALA A 64 20.07 -16.73 -11.79
CA ALA A 64 18.98 -16.59 -12.75
C ALA A 64 18.31 -17.94 -13.04
N ARG A 65 19.10 -18.99 -13.35
CA ARG A 65 18.58 -20.34 -13.57
C ARG A 65 17.85 -20.90 -12.34
N GLN A 66 18.37 -20.64 -11.15
CA GLN A 66 17.72 -21.07 -9.91
C GLN A 66 16.40 -20.33 -9.65
N LEU A 67 16.31 -19.04 -9.99
CA LEU A 67 15.09 -18.27 -9.88
C LEU A 67 14.03 -18.74 -10.88
N GLU A 68 14.42 -18.98 -12.12
CA GLU A 68 13.52 -19.52 -13.16
C GLU A 68 12.93 -20.87 -12.74
N ALA A 69 13.77 -21.79 -12.25
CA ALA A 69 13.31 -23.09 -11.76
C ALA A 69 12.35 -22.98 -10.56
N ARG A 70 12.58 -22.00 -9.67
CA ARG A 70 11.66 -21.74 -8.54
C ARG A 70 10.34 -21.17 -9.00
N ILE A 71 10.35 -20.26 -9.97
CA ILE A 71 9.14 -19.68 -10.56
C ILE A 71 8.29 -20.79 -11.20
N GLU A 72 8.92 -21.66 -12.00
CA GLU A 72 8.23 -22.80 -12.63
C GLU A 72 7.62 -23.75 -11.58
N ALA A 73 8.36 -24.08 -10.52
CA ALA A 73 7.85 -24.89 -9.42
C ALA A 73 6.64 -24.24 -8.72
N HIS A 74 6.65 -22.92 -8.54
CA HIS A 74 5.53 -22.20 -7.95
C HIS A 74 4.30 -22.20 -8.86
N TYR A 75 4.47 -22.05 -10.18
CA TYR A 75 3.35 -22.13 -11.11
C TYR A 75 2.69 -23.51 -11.10
N LEU A 76 3.50 -24.58 -11.11
CA LEU A 76 2.98 -25.95 -11.03
C LEU A 76 2.22 -26.21 -9.72
N ALA A 77 2.69 -25.67 -8.60
CA ALA A 77 1.99 -25.78 -7.32
C ALA A 77 0.65 -25.01 -7.32
N ALA A 78 0.61 -23.83 -7.95
CA ALA A 78 -0.62 -23.06 -8.08
C ALA A 78 -1.66 -23.77 -8.96
N ASP A 79 -1.23 -24.41 -10.05
CA ASP A 79 -2.11 -25.18 -10.92
C ASP A 79 -2.66 -26.44 -10.22
N ALA A 80 -1.83 -27.12 -9.42
CA ALA A 80 -2.28 -28.25 -8.60
C ALA A 80 -3.35 -27.84 -7.58
N LEU A 81 -3.12 -26.74 -6.84
CA LEU A 81 -4.10 -26.19 -5.90
C LEU A 81 -5.38 -25.75 -6.60
N ARG A 82 -5.27 -25.17 -7.80
CA ARG A 82 -6.44 -24.79 -8.61
C ARG A 82 -7.25 -26.01 -9.04
N ALA A 83 -6.59 -27.10 -9.46
CA ALA A 83 -7.24 -28.35 -9.81
C ALA A 83 -7.95 -28.97 -8.59
N GLU A 84 -7.33 -28.93 -7.41
CA GLU A 84 -7.93 -29.40 -6.15
C GLU A 84 -9.17 -28.57 -5.77
N LEU A 85 -9.10 -27.24 -5.85
CA LEU A 85 -10.25 -26.37 -5.60
C LEU A 85 -11.40 -26.61 -6.59
N VAL A 86 -11.10 -26.89 -7.85
CA VAL A 86 -12.12 -27.26 -8.85
C VAL A 86 -12.74 -28.62 -8.53
N ALA A 87 -11.96 -29.61 -8.09
CA ALA A 87 -12.48 -30.91 -7.67
C ALA A 87 -13.38 -30.80 -6.43
N LEU A 88 -12.96 -30.00 -5.42
CA LEU A 88 -13.76 -29.72 -4.23
C LEU A 88 -15.06 -28.98 -4.59
N ARG A 89 -14.98 -27.98 -5.47
CA ARG A 89 -16.15 -27.22 -5.94
C ARG A 89 -17.09 -28.07 -6.81
N GLY A 90 -16.54 -28.97 -7.62
CA GLY A 90 -17.31 -29.92 -8.43
C GLY A 90 -18.05 -30.96 -7.59
N GLY A 91 -17.52 -31.32 -6.41
CA GLY A 91 -18.20 -32.18 -5.44
C GLY A 91 -19.30 -31.49 -4.63
N GLN A 92 -19.30 -30.15 -4.56
CA GLN A 92 -20.23 -29.37 -3.72
C GLN A 92 -21.51 -28.92 -4.44
N ILE A 93 -21.70 -29.24 -5.73
CA ILE A 93 -22.93 -28.93 -6.48
C ILE A 93 -23.59 -30.22 -6.95
N ARG A 94 -23.89 -31.11 -5.99
CA ARG A 94 -25.11 -31.92 -6.10
C ARG A 94 -26.10 -31.31 -5.13
N SER A 95 -26.76 -30.27 -5.61
CA SER A 95 -28.01 -29.80 -5.04
C SER A 95 -29.03 -30.93 -5.20
N GLU A 96 -29.02 -31.87 -4.26
CA GLU A 96 -30.23 -32.64 -3.98
C GLU A 96 -31.35 -31.62 -3.78
N GLY A 97 -32.45 -31.82 -4.49
CA GLY A 97 -33.55 -30.85 -4.61
C GLY A 97 -34.20 -30.55 -3.26
N VAL A 98 -33.59 -29.64 -2.51
CA VAL A 98 -34.17 -29.01 -1.34
C VAL A 98 -34.83 -27.72 -1.84
N GLU A 99 -36.14 -27.69 -1.65
CA GLU A 99 -37.05 -26.60 -1.97
C GLU A 99 -36.42 -25.21 -1.79
N GLN A 100 -36.33 -24.48 -2.90
CA GLN A 100 -36.05 -23.05 -2.92
C GLN A 100 -37.26 -22.27 -2.38
N SER A 101 -37.62 -22.39 -1.10
CA SER A 101 -38.57 -21.45 -0.47
C SER A 101 -38.69 -21.55 1.06
N LEU A 102 -37.60 -21.80 1.79
CA LEU A 102 -37.62 -21.72 3.27
C LEU A 102 -37.12 -20.38 3.82
N PHE A 103 -36.57 -19.52 2.96
CA PHE A 103 -36.20 -18.17 3.34
C PHE A 103 -37.24 -17.23 2.77
N ALA A 104 -37.96 -16.54 3.65
CA ALA A 104 -38.78 -15.41 3.25
C ALA A 104 -37.91 -14.41 2.49
N GLU A 105 -38.44 -13.82 1.42
CA GLU A 105 -37.84 -12.67 0.75
C GLU A 105 -37.45 -11.66 1.83
N ALA A 106 -36.19 -11.22 1.84
CA ALA A 106 -35.71 -10.25 2.82
C ALA A 106 -36.63 -9.03 2.77
N PRO A 107 -37.17 -8.56 3.91
CA PRO A 107 -38.07 -7.44 3.91
C PRO A 107 -37.38 -6.24 3.25
N ARG A 108 -38.02 -5.67 2.23
CA ARG A 108 -37.54 -4.43 1.63
C ARG A 108 -37.70 -3.34 2.67
N LEU A 109 -36.58 -2.85 3.19
CA LEU A 109 -36.57 -1.68 4.06
C LEU A 109 -36.82 -0.45 3.21
N GLU A 110 -38.09 -0.16 2.95
CA GLU A 110 -38.51 1.11 2.36
C GLU A 110 -38.22 2.23 3.39
N GLY A 111 -37.25 3.08 3.09
CA GLY A 111 -36.90 4.22 3.95
C GLY A 111 -35.96 3.91 5.13
N GLY A 112 -35.14 2.86 5.03
CA GLY A 112 -34.00 2.72 5.94
C GLY A 112 -33.19 4.02 5.96
N VAL A 113 -32.81 4.51 7.13
CA VAL A 113 -31.85 5.62 7.28
C VAL A 113 -30.55 5.05 7.85
N SER A 114 -29.43 5.33 7.18
CA SER A 114 -28.13 4.90 7.68
C SER A 114 -27.89 5.61 9.01
N LEU A 115 -27.50 4.86 10.03
CA LEU A 115 -27.04 5.45 11.30
C LEU A 115 -25.61 6.01 11.19
N PHE A 116 -24.96 5.77 10.06
CA PHE A 116 -23.62 6.21 9.77
C PHE A 116 -23.61 7.31 8.71
N PHE A 117 -22.71 8.25 8.92
CA PHE A 117 -22.53 9.42 8.08
C PHE A 117 -21.21 9.33 7.32
N GLU A 118 -21.17 9.96 6.15
CA GLU A 118 -19.99 10.00 5.30
C GLU A 118 -19.75 11.44 4.84
N ALA A 119 -18.49 11.78 4.63
CA ALA A 119 -18.09 13.03 4.00
C ALA A 119 -17.90 12.79 2.50
N GLU A 120 -18.67 13.44 1.65
CA GLU A 120 -18.44 13.50 0.21
C GLU A 120 -17.36 14.55 -0.05
N MET A 121 -16.22 14.13 -0.61
CA MET A 121 -15.06 14.99 -0.86
C MET A 121 -15.15 15.66 -2.24
N GLY A 122 -15.81 15.00 -3.20
CA GLY A 122 -16.01 15.51 -4.55
C GLY A 122 -16.35 14.44 -5.57
N GLU A 123 -16.83 14.88 -6.72
CA GLU A 123 -17.10 14.04 -7.89
C GLU A 123 -16.01 14.23 -8.95
N PHE A 124 -15.54 13.11 -9.51
CA PHE A 124 -14.43 13.07 -10.45
C PHE A 124 -14.85 12.35 -11.73
N PRO A 125 -14.29 12.68 -12.91
CA PRO A 125 -14.68 12.06 -14.17
C PRO A 125 -14.28 10.58 -14.25
N THR A 126 -13.25 10.16 -13.52
CA THR A 126 -12.75 8.77 -13.51
C THR A 126 -12.29 8.36 -12.12
N ARG A 127 -12.22 7.05 -11.89
CA ARG A 127 -11.65 6.48 -10.66
C ARG A 127 -10.20 6.91 -10.44
N SER A 128 -9.38 6.90 -11.49
CA SER A 128 -7.98 7.31 -11.39
C SER A 128 -7.81 8.78 -11.01
N ALA A 129 -8.73 9.65 -11.44
CA ALA A 129 -8.74 11.05 -11.02
C ALA A 129 -9.10 11.18 -9.52
N ALA A 130 -10.11 10.44 -9.06
CA ALA A 130 -10.47 10.40 -7.64
C ALA A 130 -9.34 9.85 -6.76
N GLU A 131 -8.64 8.79 -7.19
CA GLU A 131 -7.49 8.23 -6.48
C GLU A 131 -6.29 9.20 -6.45
N GLY A 132 -6.07 9.92 -7.55
CA GLY A 132 -5.09 10.99 -7.61
C GLY A 132 -5.37 12.09 -6.60
N GLU A 133 -6.64 12.49 -6.51
CA GLU A 133 -7.06 13.48 -5.53
C GLU A 133 -6.93 12.96 -4.10
N TRP A 134 -7.35 11.71 -3.83
CA TRP A 134 -7.19 11.13 -2.50
C TRP A 134 -5.74 11.13 -2.04
N ARG A 135 -4.78 10.77 -2.91
CA ARG A 135 -3.34 10.83 -2.57
C ARG A 135 -2.88 12.23 -2.16
N ARG A 136 -3.46 13.28 -2.74
CA ARG A 136 -3.16 14.67 -2.37
C ARG A 136 -3.79 15.02 -1.03
N LEU A 137 -5.05 14.63 -0.83
CA LEU A 137 -5.81 14.89 0.40
C LEU A 137 -5.25 14.12 1.61
N SER A 138 -4.82 12.88 1.43
CA SER A 138 -4.30 12.00 2.48
C SER A 138 -2.96 12.47 3.08
N LEU A 139 -2.36 13.52 2.54
CA LEU A 139 -1.21 14.19 3.15
C LEU A 139 -1.63 15.03 4.37
N ASP A 140 -2.90 15.37 4.50
CA ASP A 140 -3.43 16.05 5.67
C ASP A 140 -3.60 15.08 6.85
N PRO A 141 -3.07 15.39 8.05
CA PRO A 141 -3.21 14.54 9.22
C PRO A 141 -4.67 14.23 9.61
N SER A 142 -5.62 15.12 9.31
CA SER A 142 -7.05 14.91 9.58
C SER A 142 -7.64 13.75 8.77
N LEU A 143 -7.02 13.38 7.65
CA LEU A 143 -7.46 12.29 6.78
C LEU A 143 -6.63 11.02 6.93
N ALA A 144 -5.55 11.04 7.70
CA ALA A 144 -4.58 9.93 7.78
C ALA A 144 -5.18 8.62 8.33
N SER A 145 -6.20 8.70 9.18
CA SER A 145 -6.87 7.54 9.77
C SER A 145 -8.05 7.02 8.96
N TYR A 146 -8.39 7.66 7.85
CA TYR A 146 -9.55 7.29 7.05
C TYR A 146 -9.16 6.55 5.78
N ASN A 147 -10.07 5.69 5.32
CA ASN A 147 -9.97 5.05 4.02
C ASN A 147 -10.95 5.72 3.05
N PRO A 148 -10.53 5.99 1.80
CA PRO A 148 -11.42 6.53 0.79
C PRO A 148 -12.38 5.44 0.31
N ARG A 149 -13.58 5.86 -0.05
CA ARG A 149 -14.53 5.05 -0.81
C ARG A 149 -14.82 5.72 -2.13
N TYR A 150 -14.96 4.88 -3.16
CA TYR A 150 -15.13 5.31 -4.54
C TYR A 150 -16.42 4.72 -5.07
N HIS A 151 -17.37 5.59 -5.38
CA HIS A 151 -18.69 5.21 -5.82
C HIS A 151 -18.90 5.59 -7.28
N ASP A 152 -19.26 4.61 -8.11
CA ASP A 152 -19.55 4.85 -9.52
C ASP A 152 -20.94 5.52 -9.67
N LEU A 153 -20.97 6.66 -10.36
CA LEU A 153 -22.18 7.43 -10.66
C LEU A 153 -22.64 7.25 -12.12
N GLY A 154 -22.02 6.35 -12.88
CA GLY A 154 -22.24 6.13 -14.32
C GLY A 154 -21.62 7.21 -15.22
N ARG A 155 -21.53 8.45 -14.74
CA ARG A 155 -20.88 9.59 -15.42
C ARG A 155 -19.58 10.06 -14.75
N GLY A 156 -19.14 9.34 -13.72
CA GLY A 156 -18.02 9.73 -12.88
C GLY A 156 -17.94 8.90 -11.61
N VAL A 157 -17.07 9.31 -10.71
CA VAL A 157 -16.78 8.65 -9.43
C VAL A 157 -16.89 9.67 -8.31
N LEU A 158 -17.75 9.38 -7.33
CA LEU A 158 -17.82 10.12 -6.08
C LEU A 158 -16.77 9.57 -5.11
N LEU A 159 -15.91 10.45 -4.60
CA LEU A 159 -14.98 10.15 -3.51
C LEU A 159 -15.64 10.50 -2.17
N SER A 160 -15.73 9.53 -1.27
CA SER A 160 -16.24 9.73 0.08
C SER A 160 -15.31 9.17 1.16
N VAL A 161 -15.52 9.62 2.40
CA VAL A 161 -14.73 9.26 3.58
C VAL A 161 -15.65 8.98 4.77
N GLY A 162 -15.39 7.90 5.50
CA GLY A 162 -16.20 7.43 6.63
C GLY A 162 -16.13 5.91 6.76
N PRO A 163 -17.03 5.25 7.53
CA PRO A 163 -18.23 5.81 8.15
C PRO A 163 -17.95 6.54 9.47
N MET A 164 -18.80 7.49 9.82
CA MET A 164 -18.79 8.24 11.08
C MET A 164 -20.10 8.06 11.83
N THR A 165 -20.07 8.21 13.15
CA THR A 165 -21.24 7.99 14.02
C THR A 165 -22.11 9.23 14.24
N ALA A 166 -21.61 10.42 13.89
CA ALA A 166 -22.37 11.67 14.02
C ALA A 166 -22.13 12.62 12.84
N GLU A 167 -23.16 13.38 12.44
CA GLU A 167 -23.03 14.46 11.45
C GLU A 167 -22.01 15.53 11.88
N ALA A 168 -21.91 15.76 13.20
CA ALA A 168 -20.96 16.72 13.76
C ALA A 168 -19.49 16.35 13.42
N ASP A 169 -19.18 15.06 13.34
CA ASP A 169 -17.85 14.57 12.98
C ASP A 169 -17.57 14.84 11.49
N VAL A 170 -18.58 14.66 10.63
CA VAL A 170 -18.48 14.99 9.20
C VAL A 170 -18.26 16.49 9.02
N ALA A 171 -19.02 17.33 9.73
CA ALA A 171 -18.85 18.78 9.68
C ALA A 171 -17.47 19.21 10.21
N ALA A 172 -16.96 18.55 11.27
CA ALA A 172 -15.63 18.80 11.78
C ALA A 172 -14.54 18.41 10.76
N LEU A 173 -14.69 17.24 10.11
CA LEU A 173 -13.77 16.82 9.05
C LEU A 173 -13.79 17.81 7.89
N CYS A 174 -14.96 18.17 7.37
CA CYS A 174 -15.07 19.08 6.23
C CYS A 174 -14.48 20.46 6.52
N ARG A 175 -14.60 20.98 7.76
CA ARG A 175 -13.90 22.21 8.16
C ARG A 175 -12.38 22.03 8.22
N ALA A 176 -11.90 20.88 8.69
CA ALA A 176 -10.46 20.61 8.77
C ALA A 176 -9.81 20.57 7.38
N VAL A 177 -10.53 20.07 6.38
CA VAL A 177 -10.02 19.89 5.02
C VAL A 177 -10.50 20.96 4.04
N GLU A 178 -11.21 22.00 4.48
CA GLU A 178 -11.90 22.98 3.62
C GLU A 178 -10.97 23.61 2.57
N ALA A 179 -9.73 23.94 2.97
CA ALA A 179 -8.72 24.50 2.09
C ALA A 179 -8.26 23.53 0.99
N LEU A 180 -8.38 22.23 1.23
CA LEU A 180 -7.93 21.17 0.32
C LEU A 180 -9.10 20.59 -0.49
N ALA A 181 -10.27 20.44 0.12
CA ALA A 181 -11.47 19.87 -0.47
C ALA A 181 -12.66 20.83 -0.22
N PRO A 182 -12.75 21.95 -0.96
CA PRO A 182 -13.84 22.92 -0.79
C PRO A 182 -15.22 22.36 -1.14
N GLY A 183 -15.25 21.21 -1.83
CA GLY A 183 -16.48 20.46 -2.11
C GLY A 183 -16.94 19.54 -0.97
N CYS A 184 -16.24 19.51 0.17
CA CYS A 184 -16.56 18.60 1.26
C CYS A 184 -17.95 18.89 1.83
N ARG A 185 -18.80 17.87 1.89
CA ARG A 185 -20.16 17.96 2.42
C ARG A 185 -20.61 16.67 3.05
N LEU A 186 -21.68 16.74 3.85
CA LEU A 186 -22.37 15.55 4.32
C LEU A 186 -22.95 14.77 3.15
N ALA A 187 -22.70 13.46 3.12
CA ALA A 187 -23.28 12.57 2.13
C ALA A 187 -24.80 12.58 2.22
N SER A 188 -25.45 12.70 1.06
CA SER A 188 -26.90 12.63 1.00
C SER A 188 -27.39 11.25 1.45
N PRO A 189 -28.58 11.14 2.07
CA PRO A 189 -29.17 9.84 2.40
C PRO A 189 -29.28 8.93 1.16
N GLU A 190 -29.53 9.51 -0.02
CA GLU A 190 -29.61 8.75 -1.27
C GLU A 190 -28.27 8.20 -1.76
N SER A 191 -27.14 8.88 -1.50
CA SER A 191 -25.82 8.33 -1.79
C SER A 191 -25.49 7.18 -0.83
N ALA A 192 -25.87 7.23 0.44
CA ALA A 192 -25.63 6.11 1.38
C ALA A 192 -26.30 4.78 0.95
N TRP A 193 -27.42 4.80 0.23
CA TRP A 193 -28.19 3.59 -0.13
C TRP A 193 -28.01 3.09 -1.56
N ARG A 194 -27.56 3.93 -2.51
CA ARG A 194 -27.34 3.52 -3.92
C ARG A 194 -26.25 2.46 -4.11
N HIS A 195 -25.61 1.98 -3.03
CA HIS A 195 -24.36 1.22 -3.08
C HIS A 195 -24.45 -0.23 -2.55
N ASN A 196 -25.65 -0.73 -2.26
CA ASN A 196 -25.88 -2.13 -1.83
C ASN A 196 -26.79 -2.94 -2.78
N GLY A 197 -26.99 -2.48 -4.02
CA GLY A 197 -27.78 -3.17 -5.05
C GLY A 197 -26.92 -3.92 -6.05
#